data_AF-A0A7V2N188-F1
#
_entry.id   AF-A0A7V2N188-F1
#
_cell.length_a   1.000
_cell.length_b   1.000
_cell.length_c   1.000
_cell.angle_alpha   90.00
_cell.angle_beta   90.00
_cell.angle_gamma   90.00
#
_symmetry.space_group_name_H-M   'P 1'
#
loop_
_entity.id
_entity.type
_entity.pdbx_description
1 polymer ?
#
loop_
_entity_poly.entity_id
_entity_poly.type
_entity_poly.pdbx_seq_one_letter_code
_entity_poly.pdbx_strand_id
1 'polypeptide(L)' 'EIKSSISEGDVSTFERKVKLYEKKFNLKIDKKIILTPFANDKAIDIAKSFDIEIVEELKE' A
#
# COMPACT_ATOMS: atom_id res chain seq x y z
N GLU A 1 0.94 -4.04 3.78
CA GLU A 1 0.63 -3.36 5.06
C GLU A 1 -0.79 -3.74 5.48
N ILE A 2 -1.08 -3.79 6.79
CA ILE A 2 -2.43 -4.08 7.30
C ILE A 2 -2.81 -2.93 8.22
N LYS A 3 -3.94 -2.28 7.96
CA LYS A 3 -4.50 -1.18 8.79
C LYS A 3 -6.02 -1.22 8.79
N SER A 4 -6.65 -0.66 9.81
CA SER A 4 -8.11 -0.54 9.90
C SER A 4 -8.70 0.56 9.01
N SER A 5 -7.88 1.53 8.59
CA SER A 5 -8.26 2.56 7.63
C SER A 5 -7.00 3.13 6.98
N ILE A 6 -7.13 3.62 5.75
CA ILE A 6 -6.02 4.12 4.94
C ILE A 6 -6.34 5.49 4.34
N SER A 7 -5.42 6.42 4.56
CA SER A 7 -5.35 7.72 3.88
C SER A 7 -4.27 7.74 2.80
N GLU A 8 -4.26 8.79 1.98
CA GLU A 8 -3.22 9.07 1.00
C GLU A 8 -1.80 9.19 1.61
N GLY A 9 -1.73 9.70 2.85
CA GLY A 9 -0.49 9.81 3.62
C GLY A 9 0.03 8.44 4.05
N ASP A 10 -0.86 7.51 4.37
CA ASP A 10 -0.52 6.13 4.71
C ASP A 10 0.05 5.39 3.50
N VAL A 11 -0.57 5.54 2.33
CA VAL A 11 -0.08 4.94 1.07
C VAL A 11 1.31 5.46 0.73
N SER A 12 1.50 6.79 0.81
CA SER A 12 2.80 7.43 0.58
C SER A 12 3.87 6.93 1.56
N THR A 13 3.47 6.73 2.82
CA THR A 13 4.34 6.19 3.87
C THR A 13 4.71 4.74 3.58
N PHE A 14 3.76 3.92 3.14
CA PHE A 14 4.00 2.53 2.76
C PHE A 14 4.98 2.43 1.59
N GLU A 15 4.81 3.24 0.54
CA GLU A 15 5.74 3.28 -0.60
C GLU A 15 7.17 3.63 -0.17
N ARG A 16 7.34 4.56 0.77
CA ARG A 16 8.67 4.89 1.32
C ARG A 16 9.28 3.72 2.10
N LYS A 17 8.47 2.96 2.85
CA LYS A 17 8.93 1.74 3.54
C LYS A 17 9.39 0.69 2.54
N VAL A 18 8.64 0.49 1.45
CA VAL A 18 9.02 -0.45 0.38
C VAL A 18 10.37 -0.06 -0.24
N LYS A 19 10.54 1.20 -0.65
CA LYS A 19 11.82 1.69 -1.21
C LYS A 19 13.00 1.50 -0.26
N LEU A 20 12.77 1.75 1.04
CA LEU A 20 13.80 1.50 2.05
C LEU A 20 14.15 0.02 2.16
N TYR A 21 13.14 -0.86 2.13
CA TYR A 21 13.32 -2.31 2.19
C TYR A 21 14.10 -2.83 0.97
N GLU A 22 13.68 -2.46 -0.24
CA GLU A 22 14.39 -2.80 -1.49
C GLU A 22 15.86 -2.39 -1.43
N LYS A 23 16.12 -1.13 -1.03
CA LYS A 23 17.49 -0.61 -0.90
C LYS A 23 18.30 -1.36 0.15
N LYS A 24 17.71 -1.68 1.30
CA LYS A 24 18.39 -2.34 2.42
C LYS A 24 18.79 -3.78 2.09
N PHE A 25 17.93 -4.49 1.36
CA PHE A 25 18.13 -5.91 1.06
C PHE A 25 18.60 -6.17 -0.38
N ASN A 26 18.84 -5.11 -1.15
CA ASN A 26 19.23 -5.17 -2.57
C ASN A 26 18.34 -6.11 -3.40
N LEU A 27 17.03 -5.98 -3.21
CA LEU A 27 16.01 -6.78 -3.88
C LEU A 27 14.93 -5.88 -4.47
N LYS A 28 14.10 -6.45 -5.34
CA LYS A 28 12.90 -5.81 -5.89
C LYS A 28 11.66 -6.50 -5.37
N ILE A 29 10.67 -5.71 -4.98
CA ILE A 29 9.39 -6.20 -4.51
C ILE A 29 8.46 -6.41 -5.69
N ASP A 30 7.96 -7.62 -5.85
CA ASP A 30 7.07 -7.99 -6.96
C ASP A 30 5.63 -7.47 -6.78
N LYS A 31 5.17 -7.35 -5.53
CA LYS A 31 3.81 -6.91 -5.20
C LYS A 31 3.76 -6.08 -3.92
N LYS A 32 2.96 -5.01 -3.96
CA LYS A 32 2.71 -4.12 -2.83
C LYS A 32 1.23 -4.15 -2.50
N ILE A 33 0.86 -4.75 -1.37
CA ILE A 33 -0.54 -4.96 -0.99
C ILE A 33 -0.82 -4.25 0.33
N ILE A 34 -1.91 -3.51 0.39
CA ILE A 34 -2.50 -2.95 1.60
C ILE A 34 -3.84 -3.65 1.84
N LEU A 35 -3.98 -4.31 2.99
CA LEU A 35 -5.23 -4.89 3.45
C LEU A 35 -5.88 -3.93 4.46
N THR A 36 -7.10 -3.48 4.17
CA THR A 36 -7.82 -2.52 5.02
C THR A 36 -9.32 -2.69 4.84
N PRO A 37 -10.18 -2.57 5.85
CA PRO A 37 -11.62 -2.53 5.63
C PRO A 37 -12.11 -1.22 5.02
N PHE A 38 -11.29 -0.15 5.07
CA PHE A 38 -11.66 1.17 4.56
C PHE A 38 -10.47 1.90 3.92
N ALA A 39 -10.67 2.43 2.71
CA ALA A 39 -9.76 3.40 2.10
C ALA A 39 -10.56 4.60 1.55
N ASN A 40 -10.00 5.82 1.67
CA ASN A 40 -10.61 6.98 1.01
C ASN A 40 -10.28 7.00 -0.50
N ASP A 41 -11.08 7.68 -1.32
CA ASP A 41 -10.89 7.71 -2.78
C ASP A 41 -9.48 8.19 -3.18
N LYS A 42 -8.96 9.20 -2.48
CA LYS A 42 -7.62 9.74 -2.72
C LYS A 42 -6.53 8.72 -2.46
N ALA A 43 -6.71 7.85 -1.46
CA ALA A 43 -5.80 6.77 -1.13
C ALA A 43 -5.82 5.69 -2.21
N ILE A 44 -6.99 5.37 -2.76
CA ILE A 44 -7.12 4.44 -3.88
C ILE A 44 -6.42 5.01 -5.12
N ASP A 45 -6.62 6.29 -5.42
CA ASP A 45 -6.01 6.94 -6.58
C ASP A 45 -4.48 6.99 -6.49
N ILE A 46 -3.94 7.39 -5.34
CA ILE A 46 -2.48 7.41 -5.16
C ILE A 46 -1.88 6.00 -5.11
N ALA A 47 -2.60 5.02 -4.54
CA ALA A 47 -2.14 3.63 -4.54
C ALA A 47 -1.98 3.09 -5.97
N LYS A 48 -2.93 3.37 -6.87
CA LYS A 48 -2.80 3.03 -8.30
C LYS A 48 -1.56 3.67 -8.94
N SER A 49 -1.30 4.95 -8.64
CA SER A 49 -0.11 5.64 -9.18
C SER A 49 1.22 5.04 -8.72
N PHE A 50 1.20 4.36 -7.57
CA PHE A 50 2.36 3.67 -7.02
C PHE A 50 2.34 2.17 -7.30
N ASP A 51 1.41 1.62 -8.08
CA ASP A 51 1.29 0.16 -8.27
C ASP A 51 1.17 -0.59 -6.92
N ILE A 52 0.29 -0.05 -6.07
CA ILE A 52 -0.08 -0.63 -4.77
C ILE A 52 -1.52 -1.12 -4.87
N GLU A 53 -1.73 -2.40 -4.58
CA GLU A 53 -3.04 -3.03 -4.51
C GLU A 53 -3.67 -2.76 -3.13
N ILE A 54 -4.88 -2.23 -3.11
CA ILE A 54 -5.69 -2.13 -1.88
C ILE A 54 -6.76 -3.21 -1.94
N VAL A 55 -6.81 -4.05 -0.90
CA VAL A 55 -7.81 -5.10 -0.73
C VAL A 55 -8.73 -4.66 0.41
N GLU A 56 -9.98 -4.32 0.06
CA GLU A 56 -10.95 -3.74 1.01
C GLU A 56 -11.72 -4.78 1.85
N GLU A 57 -11.83 -6.02 1.36
CA GLU A 57 -12.43 -7.12 2.12
C GLU A 57 -12.02 -8.46 1.49
N LEU A 58 -11.78 -9.48 2.32
CA LEU A 58 -11.74 -10.86 1.86
C LEU A 58 -13.20 -11.28 1.67
N LYS A 59 -13.68 -11.35 0.42
CA LYS A 59 -14.95 -12.01 0.14
C LYS A 59 -14.84 -13.46 0.58
N GLU A 60 -15.64 -13.86 1.56
CA GLU A 60 -15.86 -15.28 1.93
C GLU A 60 -16.49 -16.06 0.78
#